data_AF-A0A220SGS4-F1
#
_entry.id   AF-A0A220SGS4-F1
#
_cell.length_a   1.000
_cell.length_b   1.000
_cell.length_c   1.000
_cell.angle_alpha   90.00
_cell.angle_beta   90.00
_cell.angle_gamma   90.00
#
_symmetry.space_group_name_H-M   'P 1'
#
loop_
_entity.id
_entity.type
_entity.pdbx_description
1 polymer ?
#
loop_
_entity_poly.entity_id
_entity_poly.type
_entity_poly.pdbx_seq_one_letter_code
_entity_poly.pdbx_strand_id
1 'polypeptide(L)' 'MEKEICTISITNNSLGDNYTFYEDQKIKRIYDSNSQHQDITEWLTYDQISSQSKDKLVKNCPEELKEKIMIILNYP' A
#
# COMPACT_ATOMS: atom_id res chain seq x y z
N MET A 1 17.75 -3.31 -9.51
CA MET A 1 16.78 -4.36 -9.12
C MET A 1 15.90 -3.73 -8.07
N GLU A 2 14.61 -3.51 -8.35
CA GLU A 2 13.68 -2.95 -7.36
C GLU A 2 13.35 -4.05 -6.35
N LYS A 3 13.72 -3.86 -5.08
CA LYS A 3 13.45 -4.81 -4.00
C LYS A 3 12.10 -4.50 -3.37
N GLU A 4 11.15 -5.40 -3.57
CA GLU A 4 9.85 -5.40 -2.91
C GLU A 4 10.03 -5.75 -1.44
N ILE A 5 9.51 -4.90 -0.55
CA ILE A 5 9.51 -5.13 0.90
C ILE A 5 8.35 -6.04 1.26
N CYS A 6 7.13 -5.62 0.92
CA CYS A 6 5.92 -6.38 1.17
C CYS A 6 4.73 -5.83 0.36
N THR A 7 3.68 -6.65 0.28
CA THR A 7 2.40 -6.26 -0.32
C THR A 7 1.31 -6.38 0.73
N ILE A 8 0.57 -5.29 0.94
CA ILE A 8 -0.53 -5.21 1.90
C ILE A 8 -1.83 -5.02 1.14
N SER A 9 -2.77 -5.94 1.34
CA SER A 9 -4.10 -5.89 0.73
C SER A 9 -5.09 -5.25 1.70
N ILE A 10 -5.68 -4.12 1.33
CA ILE A 10 -6.73 -3.42 2.09
C ILE A 10 -8.05 -3.47 1.32
N THR A 11 -8.62 -4.66 1.13
CA THR A 11 -9.92 -4.85 0.46
C THR A 11 -11.00 -3.98 1.11
N ASN A 12 -11.55 -3.04 0.35
CA ASN A 12 -12.64 -2.19 0.80
C ASN A 12 -13.89 -2.56 -0.01
N ASN A 13 -14.81 -3.30 0.62
CA ASN A 13 -16.14 -3.55 0.06
C ASN A 13 -16.17 -4.34 -1.28
N SER A 14 -15.35 -5.39 -1.38
CA SER A 14 -15.23 -6.31 -2.54
C SER A 14 -14.43 -5.81 -3.74
N LEU A 15 -13.86 -4.61 -3.69
CA LEU A 15 -12.86 -4.16 -4.65
C LEU A 15 -11.47 -4.42 -4.07
N GLY A 16 -10.62 -5.11 -4.85
CA GLY A 16 -9.24 -5.36 -4.50
C GLY A 16 -8.47 -4.04 -4.41
N ASP A 17 -7.68 -3.86 -3.36
CA ASP A 17 -6.80 -2.70 -3.22
C ASP A 17 -5.53 -3.16 -2.54
N ASN A 18 -4.46 -3.31 -3.32
CA ASN A 18 -3.19 -3.89 -2.91
C ASN A 18 -2.10 -2.83 -2.98
N TYR A 19 -1.32 -2.69 -1.92
CA TYR A 19 -0.21 -1.75 -1.84
C TYR A 19 1.09 -2.52 -1.70
N THR A 20 1.93 -2.47 -2.71
CA THR A 20 3.29 -3.03 -2.69
C THR A 20 4.28 -1.92 -2.35
N PHE A 21 5.09 -2.16 -1.32
CA PHE A 21 6.11 -1.25 -0.84
C PHE A 21 7.47 -1.67 -1.36
N TYR A 22 8.30 -0.72 -1.75
CA TYR A 22 9.63 -0.93 -2.28
C TYR A 22 10.68 -0.23 -1.40
N GLU A 23 11.92 -0.74 -1.39
CA GLU A 23 13.03 -0.14 -0.62
C GLU A 23 13.36 1.30 -1.03
N ASP A 24 13.08 1.69 -2.28
CA ASP A 24 13.23 3.05 -2.78
C ASP A 24 12.13 4.03 -2.32
N GLN A 25 11.38 3.69 -1.26
CA GLN A 25 10.24 4.47 -0.74
C GLN A 25 9.10 4.68 -1.77
N LYS A 26 9.10 3.91 -2.85
CA LYS A 26 7.99 3.86 -3.81
C LYS A 26 6.90 2.94 -3.29
N ILE A 27 5.66 3.30 -3.61
CA ILE A 27 4.49 2.50 -3.26
C ILE A 27 3.70 2.27 -4.54
N LYS A 28 3.46 1.01 -4.87
CA LYS A 28 2.64 0.61 -6.01
C LYS A 28 1.30 0.19 -5.49
N ARG A 29 0.25 0.92 -5.85
CA ARG A 29 -1.13 0.57 -5.58
C ARG A 29 -1.71 -0.16 -6.78
N ILE A 30 -2.34 -1.29 -6.56
CA ILE A 30 -3.08 -2.04 -7.57
C ILE A 30 -4.50 -2.17 -7.06
N TYR A 31 -5.43 -1.49 -7.71
CA TYR A 31 -6.81 -1.45 -7.26
C TYR A 31 -7.80 -1.69 -8.39
N ASP A 32 -8.98 -2.16 -8.02
CA ASP A 32 -10.10 -2.30 -8.94
C ASP A 32 -11.06 -1.13 -8.82
N SER A 33 -11.23 -0.38 -9.92
CA SER A 33 -12.21 0.70 -9.98
C SER A 33 -13.66 0.20 -10.13
N ASN A 34 -13.86 -0.98 -10.69
CA ASN A 34 -15.17 -1.56 -11.00
C ASN A 34 -15.08 -3.09 -10.94
N SER A 35 -16.23 -3.78 -10.92
CA SER A 35 -16.33 -5.25 -10.97
C SER A 35 -15.75 -5.91 -12.23
N GLN A 36 -15.15 -5.12 -13.14
CA GLN A 36 -14.48 -5.60 -14.34
C GLN A 36 -13.01 -6.00 -14.11
N HIS A 37 -12.52 -5.98 -12.86
CA HIS A 37 -11.17 -6.40 -12.50
C HIS A 37 -10.09 -5.81 -13.43
N GLN A 38 -9.96 -4.49 -13.44
CA GLN A 38 -9.04 -3.80 -14.35
C GLN A 38 -7.60 -3.78 -13.82
N ASP A 39 -7.37 -4.18 -12.56
CA ASP A 39 -6.04 -4.22 -11.93
C ASP A 39 -5.26 -2.92 -12.17
N ILE A 40 -5.90 -1.79 -11.88
CA ILE A 40 -5.36 -0.46 -12.17
C ILE A 40 -4.12 -0.28 -11.29
N THR A 41 -2.97 -0.21 -11.95
CA THR A 41 -1.68 -0.01 -11.31
C THR A 41 -1.33 1.47 -11.28
N GLU A 42 -1.12 1.99 -10.07
CA GLU A 42 -0.78 3.37 -9.81
C GLU A 42 0.45 3.46 -8.90
N TRP A 43 1.39 4.33 -9.23
CA TRP A 43 2.55 4.59 -8.40
C TRP A 43 2.26 5.81 -7.53
N LEU A 44 2.27 5.59 -6.22
CA LEU A 44 1.99 6.60 -5.21
C LEU A 44 3.22 6.83 -4.34
N THR A 45 3.34 8.07 -3.87
CA THR A 45 4.25 8.42 -2.79
C THR A 45 3.49 8.45 -1.46
N TYR A 46 4.21 8.42 -0.35
CA TYR A 46 3.58 8.45 0.98
C TYR A 46 2.69 9.69 1.21
N ASP A 47 2.98 10.80 0.52
CA ASP A 47 2.20 12.04 0.62
C ASP A 47 0.84 11.91 -0.08
N GLN A 48 0.76 11.09 -1.13
CA GLN A 48 -0.47 10.85 -1.89
C GLN A 48 -1.42 9.84 -1.20
N ILE A 49 -0.93 9.12 -0.18
CA ILE A 49 -1.75 8.16 0.56
C ILE A 49 -2.44 8.89 1.70
N SER A 50 -3.77 8.92 1.68
CA SER A 50 -4.60 9.50 2.74
C SER A 50 -4.30 8.85 4.10
N SER A 51 -4.39 9.63 5.18
CA SER A 51 -4.15 9.16 6.55
C SER A 51 -4.97 7.92 6.92
N GLN A 52 -6.21 7.83 6.44
CA GLN A 52 -7.07 6.64 6.62
C GLN A 52 -6.48 5.38 6.00
N SER A 53 -5.91 5.48 4.78
CA SER A 53 -5.26 4.35 4.12
C SER A 53 -3.96 3.99 4.84
N LYS A 54 -3.17 4.99 5.28
CA LYS A 54 -1.96 4.74 6.09
C LYS A 54 -2.28 3.94 7.35
N ASP A 55 -3.33 4.33 8.08
CA ASP A 55 -3.76 3.63 9.28
C ASP A 55 -4.15 2.17 8.97
N LYS A 56 -4.93 1.94 7.91
CA LYS A 56 -5.28 0.58 7.46
C LYS A 56 -4.04 -0.24 7.08
N LEU A 57 -3.09 0.35 6.37
CA LEU A 57 -1.86 -0.31 5.94
C LEU A 57 -1.03 -0.74 7.16
N VAL A 58 -0.78 0.19 8.09
CA VAL A 58 -0.05 -0.05 9.33
C VAL A 58 -0.78 -1.08 10.22
N LYS A 59 -2.11 -1.07 10.24
CA LYS A 59 -2.93 -2.01 11.02
C LYS A 59 -2.94 -3.43 10.44
N ASN A 60 -2.90 -3.58 9.12
CA ASN A 60 -2.84 -4.88 8.44
C ASN A 60 -1.40 -5.37 8.25
N CYS A 61 -0.39 -4.54 8.53
CA CYS A 61 1.00 -4.92 8.43
C CYS A 61 1.44 -5.76 9.63
N PRO A 62 2.14 -6.89 9.44
CA PRO A 62 2.77 -7.62 10.54
C PRO A 62 3.85 -6.77 11.21
N GLU A 63 4.05 -6.94 12.52
CA GLU A 63 4.94 -6.09 13.33
C GLU A 63 6.38 -6.03 12.80
N GLU A 64 6.88 -7.13 12.23
CA GLU A 64 8.23 -7.21 11.63
C GLU A 64 8.44 -6.25 10.45
N LEU A 65 7.36 -5.93 9.73
CA LEU A 65 7.38 -5.03 8.57
C LEU A 65 6.80 -3.65 8.90
N LYS A 66 6.04 -3.55 9.99
CA LYS A 66 5.35 -2.34 10.43
C LYS A 66 6.31 -1.17 10.61
N GLU A 67 7.47 -1.40 11.21
CA GLU A 67 8.48 -0.36 11.44
C GLU A 67 9.01 0.22 10.11
N LYS A 68 9.33 -0.65 9.14
CA LYS A 68 9.74 -0.24 7.78
C LYS A 68 8.64 0.53 7.07
N ILE A 69 7.41 0.06 7.16
CA ILE A 69 6.24 0.68 6.52
C ILE A 69 5.94 2.04 7.14
N MET A 70 6.06 2.20 8.45
CA MET A 70 5.89 3.48 9.14
C MET A 70 6.91 4.52 8.66
N ILE A 71 8.17 4.11 8.47
CA ILE A 71 9.22 4.97 7.89
C ILE A 71 8.85 5.38 6.46
N ILE A 72 8.46 4.42 5.61
CA ILE A 72 8.11 4.70 4.21
C ILE A 72 6.88 5.59 4.11
N LEU A 73 5.87 5.35 4.94
CA LEU A 73 4.64 6.14 5.00
C LEU A 73 4.83 7.51 5.66
N ASN A 74 6.02 7.79 6.19
CA ASN A 74 6.31 8.95 7.03
C ASN A 74 5.22 9.16 8.08
N TYR A 75 4.87 8.06 8.77
CA TYR A 75 3.78 8.02 9.74
C TYR A 75 4.28 8.59 11.08
N PRO A 76 3.64 9.64 11.63
CA PRO A 76 4.05 10.26 12.90
C PRO A 76 3.73 9.42 14.14
#